data_AF-A0A7Y7PQS4-F1
#
_entry.id   AF-A0A7Y7PQS4-F1
#
_cell.length_a   1.000
_cell.length_b   1.000
_cell.length_c   1.000
_cell.angle_alpha   90.00
_cell.angle_beta   90.00
_cell.angle_gamma   90.00
#
_symmetry.space_group_name_H-M   'P 1'
#
loop_
_entity.id
_entity.type
_entity.pdbx_description
1 polymer ?
#
loop_
_entity_poly.entity_id
_entity_poly.type
_entity_poly.pdbx_seq_one_letter_code
_entity_poly.pdbx_strand_id
1 'polypeptide(L)'
;MAKKQHNLNHLTSRPAAAKLDELLLGSTPDTPTVTATIEKVVEKTRFTNVLPTDTFRRLHQLSFWSRQDMSDILDSALVAYFANQPDADKALPEKERLKRKMP
;
A
#
# COMPACT_ATOMS: atom_id res chain seq x y z
N MET A 1 -52.54 2.30 21.37
CA MET A 1 -52.04 2.03 20.01
C MET A 1 -50.92 1.00 20.08
N ALA A 2 -51.17 -0.24 19.65
CA ALA A 2 -50.26 -1.37 19.83
C ALA A 2 -49.27 -1.46 18.66
N LYS A 3 -47.97 -1.49 18.95
CA LYS A 3 -46.89 -1.62 17.97
C LYS A 3 -46.79 -3.08 17.50
N LYS A 4 -47.10 -3.30 16.23
CA LYS A 4 -47.02 -4.60 15.54
C LYS A 4 -45.54 -4.91 15.23
N GLN A 5 -44.99 -5.95 15.84
CA GLN A 5 -43.64 -6.42 15.52
C GLN A 5 -43.67 -7.28 14.26
N HIS A 6 -42.95 -6.88 13.22
CA HIS A 6 -42.79 -7.66 12.01
C HIS A 6 -41.64 -8.65 12.19
N ASN A 7 -41.97 -9.94 12.23
CA ASN A 7 -41.02 -11.05 12.35
C ASN A 7 -40.45 -11.38 10.96
N LEU A 8 -39.14 -11.18 10.77
CA LEU A 8 -38.43 -11.30 9.49
C LEU A 8 -37.87 -12.72 9.22
N ASN A 9 -38.28 -13.73 9.98
CA ASN A 9 -37.73 -15.09 9.91
C ASN A 9 -38.17 -15.92 8.68
N HIS A 10 -38.83 -15.32 7.68
CA HIS A 10 -39.30 -16.02 6.48
C HIS A 10 -38.44 -15.78 5.23
N LEU A 11 -37.33 -15.03 5.33
CA LEU A 11 -36.41 -14.77 4.22
C LEU A 11 -35.31 -15.84 4.07
N THR A 12 -35.25 -16.84 4.97
CA THR A 12 -34.20 -17.87 4.99
C THR A 12 -34.73 -19.27 4.70
N SER A 13 -35.62 -19.41 3.72
CA SER A 13 -35.91 -20.72 3.12
C SER A 13 -36.14 -20.61 1.62
N ARG A 14 -35.04 -20.70 0.88
CA ARG A 14 -35.04 -21.07 -0.54
C ARG A 14 -34.00 -22.17 -0.77
N PRO A 15 -34.41 -23.42 -1.00
CA PRO A 15 -33.49 -24.46 -1.42
C PRO A 15 -33.26 -24.30 -2.94
N ALA A 16 -32.11 -23.76 -3.32
CA ALA A 16 -31.66 -23.70 -4.71
C ALA A 16 -30.24 -24.30 -4.82
N ALA A 17 -30.10 -25.54 -4.35
CA ALA A 17 -28.82 -26.27 -4.30
C ALA A 17 -28.69 -27.32 -5.43
N ALA A 18 -29.29 -27.09 -6.61
CA ALA A 18 -29.29 -28.10 -7.68
C ALA A 18 -28.94 -27.56 -9.08
N LYS A 19 -28.46 -26.31 -9.23
CA LYS A 19 -28.10 -25.71 -10.53
C LYS A 19 -26.85 -24.83 -10.52
N LEU A 20 -25.87 -25.12 -9.64
CA LEU A 20 -24.58 -24.40 -9.62
C LEU A 20 -23.41 -25.26 -10.11
N ASP A 21 -23.48 -26.59 -9.95
CA ASP A 21 -22.42 -27.50 -10.38
C ASP A 21 -22.27 -27.64 -11.90
N GLU A 22 -23.32 -27.36 -12.68
CA GLU A 22 -23.29 -27.48 -14.15
C GLU A 22 -22.65 -26.26 -14.86
N LEU A 23 -22.51 -25.13 -14.14
CA LEU A 23 -21.76 -23.94 -14.59
C LEU A 23 -20.26 -24.01 -14.23
N LEU A 24 -19.86 -24.98 -13.40
CA LEU A 24 -18.51 -25.08 -12.86
C LEU A 24 -17.60 -26.02 -13.68
N LEU A 25 -18.16 -26.88 -14.54
CA LEU A 25 -17.42 -27.87 -15.34
C LEU A 25 -17.48 -27.58 -16.86
N GLY A 26 -17.53 -26.30 -17.23
CA GLY A 26 -17.28 -25.85 -18.60
C GLY A 26 -15.79 -25.94 -18.95
N SER A 27 -15.45 -26.93 -19.75
CA SER A 27 -14.09 -27.27 -20.22
C SER A 27 -13.44 -26.19 -21.10
N THR A 28 -12.25 -25.71 -20.68
CA THR A 28 -11.04 -25.51 -21.51
C THR A 28 -9.79 -25.42 -20.60
N PRO A 29 -8.74 -26.25 -20.77
CA PRO A 29 -7.49 -26.11 -20.03
C PRO A 29 -6.59 -25.06 -20.71
N ASP A 30 -6.97 -23.79 -20.63
CA ASP A 30 -6.01 -22.70 -20.78
C ASP A 30 -5.69 -22.22 -19.37
N THR A 31 -4.59 -22.74 -18.85
CA THR A 31 -4.05 -22.37 -17.54
C THR A 31 -3.83 -20.86 -17.54
N PRO A 32 -4.58 -20.04 -16.77
CA PRO A 32 -4.14 -18.68 -16.54
C PRO A 32 -2.84 -18.80 -15.75
N THR A 33 -1.72 -18.52 -16.39
CA THR A 33 -0.47 -18.24 -15.70
C THR A 33 -0.75 -17.02 -14.82
N VAL A 34 -1.13 -17.30 -13.57
CA VAL A 34 -1.16 -16.31 -12.51
C VAL A 34 0.29 -15.93 -12.30
N THR A 35 0.73 -14.88 -12.99
CA THR A 35 1.96 -14.18 -12.66
C THR A 35 1.76 -13.67 -11.24
N ALA A 36 2.21 -14.46 -10.27
CA ALA A 36 2.32 -14.02 -8.89
C ALA A 36 3.24 -12.81 -8.90
N THR A 37 2.66 -11.62 -8.78
CA THR A 37 3.40 -10.40 -8.48
C THR A 37 4.08 -10.67 -7.14
N ILE A 38 5.37 -11.01 -7.19
CA ILE A 38 6.20 -11.11 -6.00
C ILE A 38 6.29 -9.68 -5.46
N GLU A 39 5.42 -9.36 -4.50
CA GLU A 39 5.49 -8.11 -3.75
C GLU A 39 6.83 -8.12 -3.01
N LYS A 40 7.83 -7.47 -3.62
CA LYS A 40 9.14 -7.28 -3.02
C LYS A 40 8.93 -6.46 -1.76
N VAL A 41 8.99 -7.11 -0.61
CA VAL A 41 8.91 -6.45 0.69
C VAL A 41 10.07 -5.46 0.76
N VAL A 42 9.75 -4.17 0.66
CA VAL A 42 10.74 -3.10 0.75
C VAL A 42 11.13 -2.94 2.22
N GLU A 43 12.39 -3.22 2.54
CA GLU A 43 12.93 -3.00 3.88
C GLU A 43 12.94 -1.49 4.17
N LYS A 44 12.16 -1.08 5.18
CA LYS A 44 12.07 0.33 5.60
C LYS A 44 12.99 0.58 6.80
N THR A 45 13.95 1.48 6.64
CA THR A 45 14.82 1.95 7.73
C THR A 45 14.20 3.17 8.41
N ARG A 46 14.16 3.18 9.74
CA ARG A 46 13.68 4.35 10.50
C ARG A 46 14.67 5.51 10.36
N PHE A 47 14.18 6.66 9.92
CA PHE A 47 14.95 7.89 9.76
C PHE A 47 14.36 8.98 10.65
N THR A 48 15.13 9.45 11.63
CA THR A 48 14.76 10.59 12.47
C THR A 48 15.38 11.86 11.88
N ASN A 49 14.54 12.85 11.56
CA ASN A 49 14.96 14.10 10.95
C ASN A 49 14.58 15.31 11.81
N VAL A 50 15.34 16.40 11.69
CA VAL A 50 15.02 17.70 12.26
C VAL A 50 14.74 18.66 11.11
N LEU A 51 13.51 19.15 11.03
CA LEU A 51 13.08 20.10 9.99
C LEU A 51 12.86 21.49 10.59
N PRO A 52 13.11 22.57 9.82
CA PRO A 52 12.64 23.90 10.19
C PRO A 52 11.12 23.91 10.41
N THR A 53 10.65 24.68 11.38
CA THR A 53 9.23 24.73 11.77
C THR A 53 8.31 25.08 10.59
N ASP A 54 8.71 26.03 9.75
CA ASP A 54 7.93 26.42 8.58
C ASP A 54 7.82 25.28 7.55
N THR A 55 8.89 24.53 7.33
CA THR A 55 8.90 23.38 6.44
C THR A 55 8.00 22.27 6.97
N PHE A 56 8.07 21.99 8.27
CA PHE A 56 7.19 21.02 8.92
C PHE A 56 5.71 21.41 8.80
N ARG A 57 5.38 22.69 9.03
CA ARG A 57 4.01 23.19 8.88
C ARG A 57 3.49 22.99 7.45
N ARG A 58 4.30 23.34 6.45
CA ARG A 58 3.94 23.17 5.03
C ARG A 58 3.75 21.70 4.66
N LEU A 59 4.61 20.81 5.15
CA LEU A 59 4.50 19.37 4.93
C LEU A 59 3.17 18.83 5.49
N HIS A 60 2.80 19.25 6.71
CA HIS A 60 1.54 18.83 7.34
C HIS A 60 0.30 19.41 6.63
N GLN A 61 0.39 20.64 6.11
CA GLN A 61 -0.68 21.21 5.30
C GLN A 61 -0.84 20.42 4.01
N LEU A 62 0.27 20.11 3.33
CA LEU A 62 0.26 19.34 2.10
C LEU A 62 -0.33 17.95 2.31
N SER A 63 0.10 17.21 3.35
CA SER A 63 -0.43 15.88 3.65
C SER A 63 -1.93 15.89 3.90
N PHE A 64 -2.42 16.90 4.62
CA PHE A 64 -3.85 17.07 4.88
C PHE A 64 -4.66 17.26 3.58
N TRP A 65 -4.19 18.14 2.68
CA TRP A 65 -4.91 18.44 1.45
C TRP A 65 -4.78 17.34 0.39
N SER A 66 -3.60 16.72 0.27
CA SER A 66 -3.37 15.62 -0.68
C SER A 66 -3.90 14.27 -0.20
N ARG A 67 -4.27 14.16 1.09
CA ARG A 67 -4.64 12.90 1.76
C ARG A 67 -3.57 11.82 1.60
N GLN A 68 -2.30 12.24 1.61
CA GLN A 68 -1.15 11.34 1.54
C GLN A 68 -0.37 11.40 2.84
N ASP A 69 0.27 10.28 3.18
CA ASP A 69 1.15 10.23 4.33
C ASP A 69 2.38 11.10 4.11
N MET A 70 2.82 11.78 5.17
CA MET A 70 4.02 12.62 5.13
C MET A 70 5.27 11.82 4.71
N SER A 71 5.33 10.54 5.07
CA SER A 71 6.41 9.64 4.66
C SER A 71 6.45 9.44 3.14
N ASP A 72 5.30 9.25 2.50
CA ASP A 72 5.23 9.04 1.05
C ASP A 72 5.53 10.33 0.27
N ILE A 73 5.10 11.47 0.82
CA ILE A 73 5.46 12.79 0.29
C ILE A 73 6.98 13.00 0.35
N LEU A 74 7.62 12.63 1.46
CA LEU A 74 9.07 12.74 1.59
C LEU A 74 9.81 11.77 0.67
N ASP A 75 9.34 10.52 0.55
CA ASP A 75 9.93 9.53 -0.35
C ASP A 75 9.89 10.00 -1.81
N SER A 76 8.72 10.42 -2.28
CA SER A 76 8.55 10.95 -3.65
C SER A 76 9.40 12.20 -3.90
N ALA A 77 9.50 13.12 -2.93
CA ALA A 77 10.35 14.30 -3.04
C ALA A 77 11.85 13.92 -3.10
N LEU A 78 12.29 12.94 -2.32
CA LEU A 78 13.68 12.45 -2.34
C LEU A 78 14.00 11.74 -3.64
N VAL A 79 13.11 10.88 -4.15
CA VAL A 79 13.29 10.22 -5.45
C VAL A 79 13.41 11.26 -6.57
N ALA A 80 12.55 12.27 -6.58
CA ALA A 80 12.63 13.37 -7.54
C ALA A 80 13.91 14.20 -7.40
N TYR A 81 14.40 14.39 -6.17
CA TYR A 81 15.66 15.09 -5.92
C TYR A 81 16.87 14.29 -6.40
N PHE A 82 16.92 12.98 -6.11
CA PHE A 82 18.01 12.09 -6.54
C PHE A 82 18.06 11.90 -8.05
N ALA A 83 16.93 11.94 -8.75
CA ALA A 83 16.90 11.87 -10.22
C ALA A 83 17.75 12.96 -10.90
N ASN A 84 17.96 14.09 -10.22
CA ASN A 84 18.76 15.21 -10.73
C ASN A 84 20.18 15.26 -10.15
N GLN A 85 20.56 14.30 -9.30
CA GLN A 85 21.84 14.27 -8.59
C GLN A 85 22.57 12.96 -8.90
N PRO A 86 23.43 12.92 -9.94
CA PRO A 86 24.17 11.70 -10.29
C PRO A 86 25.14 11.25 -9.19
N ASP A 87 25.42 12.12 -8.22
CA ASP A 87 26.23 11.81 -7.05
C ASP A 87 25.51 10.89 -6.04
N ALA A 88 24.18 10.77 -6.11
CA ALA A 88 23.40 9.92 -5.21
C ALA A 88 23.72 8.42 -5.40
N ASP A 89 24.14 8.03 -6.61
CA ASP A 89 24.50 6.65 -6.93
C ASP A 89 26.00 6.36 -6.72
N LYS A 90 26.79 7.37 -6.32
CA LYS A 90 28.22 7.17 -6.05
C LYS A 90 28.37 6.40 -4.75
N ALA A 91 29.20 5.36 -4.78
CA ALA A 91 29.55 4.61 -3.59
C ALA A 91 30.21 5.53 -2.55
N LEU A 92 29.71 5.49 -1.32
CA LEU A 92 30.33 6.16 -0.19
C LEU A 92 31.74 5.57 0.05
N PRO A 93 32.76 6.41 0.33
CA PRO A 93 34.08 5.93 0.70
C PRO A 93 34.00 4.96 1.90
N GLU A 94 34.79 3.87 1.86
CA GLU A 94 34.70 2.79 2.86
C GLU A 94 34.85 3.29 4.31
N LYS A 95 35.65 4.34 4.51
CA LYS A 95 35.88 4.98 5.81
C LYS A 95 34.61 5.62 6.39
N GLU A 96 33.68 6.06 5.55
CA GLU A 96 32.42 6.68 5.96
C GLU A 96 31.27 5.65 6.01
N ARG A 97 31.31 4.63 5.15
CA ARG A 97 30.41 3.47 5.20
C ARG A 97 30.47 2.74 6.55
N LEU A 98 31.68 2.48 7.06
CA LEU A 98 31.86 1.83 8.38
C LEU A 98 31.33 2.69 9.55
N LYS A 99 31.47 4.02 9.47
CA LYS A 99 31.01 4.93 10.53
C LYS A 99 29.49 4.99 10.63
N ARG A 100 28.80 4.91 9.49
CA ARG A 100 27.33 5.03 9.43
C ARG A 100 26.60 3.69 9.56
N LYS A 101 27.32 2.56 9.69
CA LYS A 101 26.76 1.19 9.81
C LYS A 101 25.62 0.97 8.81
N MET A 102 25.83 1.39 7.56
CA MET A 102 24.85 1.11 6.52
C MET A 102 24.85 -0.40 6.24
N PRO A 103 23.67 -1.03 6.08
CA PRO A 103 23.57 -2.44 5.71
C PRO A 103 24.25 -2.72 4.35
#